data_AF-V4A944-F1
#
_entry.id   AF-V4A944-F1
#
_cell.length_a   1.000
_cell.length_b   1.000
_cell.length_c   1.000
_cell.angle_alpha   90.00
_cell.angle_beta   90.00
_cell.angle_gamma   90.00
#
_symmetry.space_group_name_H-M   'P 1'
#
loop_
_entity.id
_entity.type
_entity.pdbx_description
1 polymer ?
#
loop_
_entity_poly.entity_id
_entity_poly.type
_entity_poly.pdbx_seq_one_letter_code
_entity_poly.pdbx_strand_id
1 'polypeptide(L)'
;MSLNTAHAQNNGVVIYAGERILIFYNAIEMTFEGPNIPHFKGKKKGRIYLTTHRMIFTSTEGKDALQSFSFPFLNLREVELEQPIFGANYIKGRIIAEQGGNWNGEANFKMHFNHGGAIEFGQCMLTAAKLASRNRPAQPPPYSPPTGPIYQAPPPAYEAPHTQYYDWVPYQTFPTAPPAEYVYTYDAPPPYPGVDPNAAVYPPPYAAGNATGNNAKEREAAASAYYNPSNPHNAYLPQQQNGFSQPPPSYDDATKKQN
;
A
#
# COMPACT_ATOMS: atom_id res chain seq x y z
N MET A 1 -6.65 7.10 7.48
CA MET A 1 -7.23 7.39 6.17
C MET A 1 -6.80 8.78 5.71
N SER A 2 -6.53 8.96 4.42
CA SER A 2 -6.05 10.24 3.88
C SER A 2 -6.73 10.66 2.57
N LEU A 3 -6.88 11.98 2.39
CA LEU A 3 -7.47 12.65 1.23
C LEU A 3 -6.40 13.12 0.25
N ASN A 4 -6.61 12.82 -1.03
CA ASN A 4 -5.83 13.40 -2.14
C ASN A 4 -4.32 13.16 -2.01
N THR A 5 -3.92 11.98 -1.53
CA THR A 5 -2.51 11.60 -1.33
C THR A 5 -2.05 10.43 -2.21
N ALA A 6 -2.96 9.80 -2.97
CA ALA A 6 -2.71 8.57 -3.70
C ALA A 6 -3.17 8.65 -5.16
N HIS A 7 -3.08 9.85 -5.76
CA HIS A 7 -3.36 10.06 -7.18
C HIS A 7 -2.21 10.79 -7.89
N ALA A 8 -2.18 10.61 -9.20
CA ALA A 8 -1.27 11.27 -10.13
C ALA A 8 -2.07 11.98 -11.23
N GLN A 9 -1.36 12.50 -12.23
CA GLN A 9 -1.97 13.06 -13.44
C GLN A 9 -2.91 12.04 -14.11
N ASN A 10 -3.89 12.55 -14.87
CA ASN A 10 -4.89 11.73 -15.59
C ASN A 10 -5.67 10.75 -14.70
N ASN A 11 -5.91 11.10 -13.43
CA ASN A 11 -6.60 10.25 -12.46
C ASN A 11 -5.89 8.90 -12.22
N GLY A 12 -4.56 8.87 -12.38
CA GLY A 12 -3.74 7.71 -12.06
C GLY A 12 -3.69 7.46 -10.55
N VAL A 13 -3.40 6.23 -10.15
CA VAL A 13 -3.18 5.82 -8.76
C VAL A 13 -1.68 5.88 -8.42
N VAL A 14 -1.36 6.32 -7.20
CA VAL A 14 0.01 6.26 -6.66
C VAL A 14 0.10 5.17 -5.60
N ILE A 15 0.96 4.19 -5.84
CA ILE A 15 1.31 3.11 -4.90
C ILE A 15 2.74 3.31 -4.38
N TYR A 16 3.05 2.74 -3.23
CA TYR A 16 4.40 2.77 -2.66
C TYR A 16 5.31 1.72 -3.30
N ALA A 17 6.63 1.86 -3.14
CA ALA A 17 7.59 0.86 -3.56
C ALA A 17 7.26 -0.50 -2.92
N GLY A 18 7.09 -1.52 -3.75
CA GLY A 18 6.73 -2.88 -3.32
C GLY A 18 5.26 -3.07 -2.89
N GLU A 19 4.43 -2.03 -2.93
CA GLU A 19 2.98 -2.18 -2.86
C GLU A 19 2.49 -2.76 -4.20
N ARG A 20 1.83 -3.92 -4.15
CA ARG A 20 1.21 -4.54 -5.34
C ARG A 20 -0.30 -4.41 -5.33
N ILE A 21 -0.87 -4.25 -6.53
CA ILE A 21 -2.32 -4.23 -6.76
C ILE A 21 -2.83 -5.68 -6.83
N LEU A 22 -3.83 -6.01 -6.00
CA LEU A 22 -4.47 -7.33 -5.93
C LEU A 22 -5.76 -7.37 -6.74
N ILE A 23 -6.61 -6.34 -6.59
CA ILE A 23 -7.85 -6.21 -7.36
C ILE A 23 -7.91 -4.79 -7.91
N PHE A 24 -8.31 -4.69 -9.18
CA PHE A 24 -8.75 -3.45 -9.80
C PHE A 24 -10.23 -3.56 -10.18
N TYR A 25 -11.01 -2.56 -9.77
CA TYR A 25 -12.41 -2.46 -10.14
C TYR A 25 -12.72 -1.06 -10.66
N ASN A 26 -13.21 -1.01 -11.90
CA ASN A 26 -13.64 0.22 -12.55
C ASN A 26 -15.14 0.47 -12.32
N ALA A 27 -15.54 1.74 -12.36
CA ALA A 27 -16.93 2.18 -12.21
C ALA A 27 -17.55 1.90 -10.82
N ILE A 28 -16.77 2.08 -9.76
CA ILE A 28 -17.30 2.15 -8.39
C ILE A 28 -18.02 3.49 -8.19
N GLU A 29 -19.11 3.47 -7.43
CA GLU A 29 -19.71 4.69 -6.86
C GLU A 29 -19.49 4.71 -5.34
N MET A 30 -18.96 5.81 -4.82
CA MET A 30 -18.70 6.00 -3.40
C MET A 30 -19.47 7.18 -2.84
N THR A 31 -19.94 7.04 -1.61
CA THR A 31 -20.52 8.14 -0.83
C THR A 31 -19.91 8.17 0.56
N PHE A 32 -19.90 9.36 1.15
CA PHE A 32 -19.40 9.59 2.49
C PHE A 32 -20.46 10.31 3.31
N GLU A 33 -20.65 9.87 4.55
CA GLU A 33 -21.55 10.47 5.54
C GLU A 33 -20.73 10.85 6.77
N GLY A 34 -20.94 12.04 7.31
CA GLY A 34 -20.18 12.54 8.46
C GLY A 34 -19.84 14.02 8.32
N PRO A 35 -18.57 14.44 8.44
CA PRO A 35 -18.20 15.84 8.49
C PRO A 35 -18.50 16.54 7.16
N ASN A 36 -18.98 17.77 7.26
CA ASN A 36 -19.32 18.60 6.11
C ASN A 36 -18.05 19.20 5.48
N ILE A 37 -17.25 18.36 4.82
CA ILE A 37 -16.08 18.78 4.05
C ILE A 37 -16.36 18.66 2.53
N PRO A 38 -15.83 19.55 1.68
CA PRO A 38 -16.10 19.54 0.24
C PRO A 38 -15.84 18.19 -0.44
N HIS A 39 -14.78 17.51 -0.01
CA HIS A 39 -14.34 16.21 -0.53
C HIS A 39 -15.38 15.09 -0.34
N PHE A 40 -16.26 15.20 0.65
CA PHE A 40 -17.26 14.16 0.96
C PHE A 40 -18.65 14.46 0.41
N LYS A 41 -18.86 15.63 -0.20
CA LYS A 41 -20.16 16.01 -0.74
C LYS A 41 -20.51 15.21 -2.00
N GLY A 42 -21.70 14.62 -2.02
CA GLY A 42 -22.27 13.97 -3.20
C GLY A 42 -21.68 12.59 -3.48
N LYS A 43 -22.05 12.07 -4.65
CA LYS A 43 -21.59 10.76 -5.16
C LYS A 43 -20.25 10.91 -5.88
N LYS A 44 -19.34 9.99 -5.61
CA LYS A 44 -17.98 9.95 -6.17
C LYS A 44 -17.90 8.77 -7.12
N LYS A 45 -17.66 9.02 -8.40
CA LYS A 45 -17.49 7.97 -9.40
C LYS A 45 -16.01 7.77 -9.65
N GLY A 46 -15.59 6.52 -9.76
CA GLY A 46 -14.18 6.26 -9.99
C GLY A 46 -13.81 4.80 -10.09
N ARG A 47 -12.59 4.53 -9.63
CA ARG A 47 -11.97 3.21 -9.58
C ARG A 47 -11.60 2.91 -8.13
N ILE A 48 -11.67 1.64 -7.76
CA ILE A 48 -11.16 1.16 -6.47
C ILE A 48 -10.07 0.11 -6.73
N TYR A 49 -8.99 0.24 -5.98
CA TYR A 49 -7.85 -0.66 -6.00
C TYR A 49 -7.76 -1.31 -4.63
N LEU A 50 -7.76 -2.64 -4.56
CA LEU A 50 -7.31 -3.36 -3.37
C LEU A 50 -5.83 -3.66 -3.57
N THR A 51 -4.99 -3.18 -2.68
CA THR A 51 -3.56 -3.46 -2.70
C THR A 51 -3.19 -4.43 -1.59
N THR A 52 -1.93 -4.82 -1.58
CA THR A 52 -1.28 -5.55 -0.48
C THR A 52 -1.32 -4.81 0.87
N HIS A 53 -1.64 -3.52 0.93
CA HIS A 53 -1.52 -2.69 2.14
C HIS A 53 -2.79 -1.90 2.51
N ARG A 54 -3.61 -1.56 1.51
CA ARG A 54 -4.76 -0.66 1.67
C ARG A 54 -5.75 -0.80 0.51
N MET A 55 -6.91 -0.18 0.64
CA MET A 55 -7.69 0.18 -0.55
C MET A 55 -7.37 1.61 -0.98
N ILE A 56 -7.49 1.89 -2.27
CA ILE A 56 -7.33 3.23 -2.81
C ILE A 56 -8.50 3.51 -3.74
N PHE A 57 -9.22 4.61 -3.51
CA PHE A 57 -10.16 5.16 -4.47
C PHE A 57 -9.45 6.24 -5.30
N THR A 58 -9.69 6.26 -6.60
CA THR A 58 -9.35 7.39 -7.47
C THR A 58 -10.59 7.85 -8.23
N SER A 59 -10.86 9.14 -8.23
CA SER A 59 -11.97 9.73 -8.96
C SER A 59 -11.74 9.66 -10.47
N THR A 60 -12.78 9.41 -11.25
CA THR A 60 -12.75 9.64 -12.70
C THR A 60 -13.23 11.04 -13.07
N GLU A 61 -13.74 11.79 -12.09
CA GLU A 61 -14.26 13.15 -12.24
C GLU A 61 -13.18 14.16 -11.85
N GLY A 62 -12.41 14.67 -12.82
CA GLY A 62 -11.27 15.58 -12.57
C GLY A 62 -11.63 16.92 -11.95
N LYS A 63 -12.93 17.27 -11.88
CA LYS A 63 -13.43 18.49 -11.22
C LYS A 63 -13.88 18.26 -9.78
N ASP A 64 -13.96 17.00 -9.33
CA ASP A 64 -14.34 16.71 -7.96
C ASP A 64 -13.24 17.14 -6.98
N ALA A 65 -13.61 17.67 -5.82
CA ALA A 65 -12.65 17.99 -4.77
C ALA A 65 -11.89 16.73 -4.30
N LEU A 66 -12.54 15.57 -4.29
CA LEU A 66 -11.93 14.29 -3.98
C LEU A 66 -11.36 13.65 -5.25
N GLN A 67 -10.04 13.66 -5.37
CA GLN A 67 -9.29 13.00 -6.43
C GLN A 67 -8.83 11.59 -6.03
N SER A 68 -8.48 11.38 -4.75
CA SER A 68 -8.21 10.05 -4.22
C SER A 68 -8.56 9.93 -2.75
N PHE A 69 -8.85 8.71 -2.31
CA PHE A 69 -8.98 8.38 -0.89
C PHE A 69 -8.20 7.10 -0.57
N SER A 70 -7.32 7.16 0.43
CA SER A 70 -6.53 6.01 0.88
C SER A 70 -7.12 5.38 2.15
N PHE A 71 -7.38 4.07 2.08
CA PHE A 71 -7.99 3.25 3.13
C PHE A 71 -7.02 2.17 3.68
N PRO A 72 -6.05 2.53 4.53
CA PRO A 72 -5.23 1.54 5.24
C PRO A 72 -6.07 0.54 6.02
N PHE A 73 -5.73 -0.75 5.91
CA PHE A 73 -6.49 -1.81 6.58
C PHE A 73 -6.57 -1.62 8.11
N LEU A 74 -5.53 -1.05 8.71
CA LEU A 74 -5.44 -0.82 10.16
C LEU A 74 -6.46 0.20 10.68
N ASN A 75 -7.04 0.99 9.79
CA ASN A 75 -7.92 2.10 10.12
C ASN A 75 -9.36 1.84 9.70
N LEU A 76 -9.64 0.71 9.04
CA LEU A 76 -11.00 0.27 8.72
C LEU A 76 -11.70 -0.23 9.99
N ARG A 77 -12.92 0.24 10.22
CA ARG A 77 -13.77 -0.17 11.35
C ARG A 77 -15.16 -0.53 10.84
N GLU A 78 -15.83 -1.42 11.54
CA GLU A 78 -17.26 -1.70 11.36
C GLU A 78 -17.63 -1.95 9.88
N VAL A 79 -16.82 -2.76 9.21
CA VAL A 79 -17.01 -3.05 7.78
C VAL A 79 -18.10 -4.09 7.62
N GLU A 80 -19.10 -3.78 6.81
CA GLU A 80 -20.25 -4.63 6.53
C GLU A 80 -20.52 -4.69 5.03
N LEU A 81 -20.94 -5.87 4.56
CA LEU A 81 -21.40 -6.09 3.20
C LEU A 81 -22.93 -6.12 3.21
N GLU A 82 -23.53 -5.28 2.37
CA GLU A 82 -24.98 -5.12 2.25
C GLU A 82 -25.46 -5.65 0.89
N GLN A 83 -26.48 -6.52 0.95
CA GLN A 83 -27.08 -7.17 -0.21
C GLN A 83 -28.58 -6.83 -0.28
N PRO A 84 -28.93 -5.60 -0.72
CA PRO A 84 -30.32 -5.20 -0.79
C PRO A 84 -31.06 -6.01 -1.86
N ILE A 85 -32.34 -6.31 -1.61
CA ILE A 85 -33.21 -7.01 -2.58
C ILE A 85 -33.34 -6.20 -3.88
N PHE A 86 -33.26 -4.87 -3.77
CA PHE A 86 -33.27 -3.94 -4.90
C PHE A 86 -32.04 -3.03 -4.86
N GLY A 87 -31.36 -2.90 -6.00
CA GLY A 87 -30.18 -2.05 -6.15
C GLY A 87 -28.86 -2.82 -6.12
N ALA A 88 -27.76 -2.07 -6.15
CA ALA A 88 -26.42 -2.67 -6.16
C ALA A 88 -25.96 -3.04 -4.75
N ASN A 89 -25.29 -4.19 -4.64
CA ASN A 89 -24.57 -4.56 -3.41
C ASN A 89 -23.51 -3.51 -3.10
N TYR A 90 -23.34 -3.23 -1.81
CA TYR A 90 -22.38 -2.24 -1.37
C TYR A 90 -21.65 -2.68 -0.11
N ILE A 91 -20.41 -2.20 0.03
CA ILE A 91 -19.63 -2.34 1.24
C ILE A 91 -19.71 -1.01 1.98
N LYS A 92 -20.05 -1.05 3.27
CA LYS A 92 -20.03 0.14 4.13
C LYS A 92 -19.04 -0.06 5.28
N GLY A 93 -18.62 1.03 5.88
CA GLY A 93 -17.87 0.98 7.11
C GLY A 93 -17.52 2.36 7.64
N ARG A 94 -16.86 2.38 8.80
CA ARG A 94 -16.41 3.60 9.45
C ARG A 94 -14.92 3.82 9.17
N ILE A 95 -14.57 5.06 8.89
CA ILE A 95 -13.22 5.53 8.58
C ILE A 95 -12.81 6.64 9.53
N ILE A 96 -11.55 6.58 9.96
CA ILE A 96 -10.94 7.55 10.87
C ILE A 96 -9.79 8.24 10.15
N ALA A 97 -9.76 9.56 10.21
CA ALA A 97 -8.67 10.36 9.68
C ALA A 97 -7.33 9.96 10.30
N GLU A 98 -6.28 9.90 9.49
CA GLU A 98 -4.92 9.84 10.02
C GLU A 98 -4.38 11.24 10.25
N GLN A 99 -3.51 11.38 11.25
CA GLN A 99 -2.69 12.58 11.37
C GLN A 99 -1.90 12.78 10.07
N GLY A 100 -1.90 13.99 9.52
CA GLY A 100 -1.29 14.27 8.21
C GLY A 100 -2.12 13.79 7.01
N GLY A 101 -3.32 13.25 7.22
CA GLY A 101 -4.18 12.71 6.17
C GLY A 101 -5.01 13.74 5.40
N ASN A 102 -4.77 15.05 5.55
CA ASN A 102 -5.52 16.16 4.93
C ASN A 102 -7.00 16.30 5.36
N TRP A 103 -7.42 15.66 6.45
CA TRP A 103 -8.70 15.90 7.12
C TRP A 103 -8.65 15.44 8.57
N ASN A 104 -9.70 15.72 9.33
CA ASN A 104 -9.84 15.32 10.73
C ASN A 104 -11.23 14.73 10.99
N GLY A 105 -11.31 13.86 11.99
CA GLY A 105 -12.56 13.25 12.45
C GLY A 105 -12.81 11.87 11.85
N GLU A 106 -14.08 11.50 11.83
CA GLU A 106 -14.55 10.20 11.38
C GLU A 106 -15.67 10.36 10.36
N ALA A 107 -15.82 9.40 9.46
CA ALA A 107 -16.92 9.35 8.50
C ALA A 107 -17.34 7.90 8.28
N ASN A 108 -18.55 7.71 7.74
CA ASN A 108 -18.97 6.45 7.16
C ASN A 108 -18.78 6.52 5.65
N PHE A 109 -18.36 5.43 5.04
CA PHE A 109 -18.32 5.30 3.59
C PHE A 109 -19.30 4.22 3.14
N LYS A 110 -19.78 4.34 1.90
CA LYS A 110 -20.44 3.27 1.15
C LYS A 110 -19.78 3.16 -0.22
N MET A 111 -19.47 1.95 -0.66
CA MET A 111 -18.92 1.64 -1.99
C MET A 111 -19.89 0.71 -2.71
N HIS A 112 -20.54 1.21 -3.75
CA HIS A 112 -21.53 0.49 -4.55
C HIS A 112 -20.88 -0.16 -5.76
N PHE A 113 -21.05 -1.48 -5.89
CA PHE A 113 -20.50 -2.29 -6.97
C PHE A 113 -21.56 -2.50 -8.05
N ASN A 114 -21.65 -1.55 -8.98
CA ASN A 114 -22.71 -1.52 -10.00
C ASN A 114 -22.65 -2.66 -11.02
N HIS A 115 -21.51 -3.36 -11.10
CA HIS A 115 -21.26 -4.45 -12.05
C HIS A 115 -20.97 -5.80 -11.36
N GLY A 116 -21.41 -5.96 -10.10
CA GLY A 116 -21.13 -7.17 -9.31
C GLY A 116 -19.73 -7.17 -8.68
N GLY A 117 -19.38 -8.28 -8.03
CA GLY A 117 -18.09 -8.45 -7.33
C GLY A 117 -18.05 -7.96 -5.87
N ALA A 118 -19.13 -7.40 -5.33
CA ALA A 118 -19.12 -6.85 -3.96
C ALA A 118 -18.77 -7.90 -2.90
N ILE A 119 -19.29 -9.12 -3.04
CA ILE A 119 -19.06 -10.21 -2.08
C ILE A 119 -17.59 -10.62 -2.10
N GLU A 120 -17.07 -10.89 -3.29
CA GLU A 120 -15.69 -11.33 -3.53
C GLU A 120 -14.69 -10.25 -3.13
N PHE A 121 -14.97 -8.98 -3.48
CA PHE A 121 -14.16 -7.85 -3.04
C PHE A 121 -14.14 -7.74 -1.52
N GLY A 122 -15.31 -7.83 -0.87
CA GLY A 122 -15.44 -7.75 0.58
C GLY A 122 -14.69 -8.87 1.30
N GLN A 123 -14.84 -10.11 0.85
CA GLN A 123 -14.11 -11.26 1.40
C GLN A 123 -12.59 -11.14 1.20
N CYS A 124 -12.16 -10.72 0.02
CA CYS A 124 -10.75 -10.49 -0.29
C CYS A 124 -10.16 -9.37 0.59
N MET A 125 -10.87 -8.26 0.73
CA MET A 125 -10.46 -7.14 1.59
C MET A 125 -10.36 -7.55 3.07
N LEU A 126 -11.33 -8.30 3.60
CA LEU A 126 -11.29 -8.80 4.98
C LEU A 126 -10.12 -9.77 5.21
N THR A 127 -9.83 -10.61 4.22
CA THR A 127 -8.66 -11.51 4.24
C THR A 127 -7.38 -10.69 4.25
N ALA A 128 -7.25 -9.70 3.36
CA ALA A 128 -6.10 -8.80 3.30
C ALA A 128 -5.89 -8.05 4.62
N ALA A 129 -6.95 -7.50 5.20
CA ALA A 129 -6.89 -6.81 6.49
C ALA A 129 -6.45 -7.75 7.63
N LYS A 130 -6.96 -8.99 7.65
CA LYS A 130 -6.54 -10.01 8.61
C LYS A 130 -5.06 -10.36 8.47
N LEU A 131 -4.56 -10.55 7.23
CA LEU A 131 -3.16 -10.83 6.98
C LEU A 131 -2.25 -9.67 7.40
N ALA A 132 -2.58 -8.43 6.98
CA ALA A 132 -1.82 -7.24 7.32
C ALA A 132 -1.77 -6.96 8.83
N SER A 133 -2.84 -7.29 9.56
CA SER A 133 -2.90 -7.11 11.02
C SER A 133 -1.87 -7.95 11.80
N ARG A 134 -1.35 -9.04 11.23
CA ARG A 134 -0.32 -9.89 11.86
C ARG A 134 1.01 -9.15 12.04
N ASN A 135 1.29 -8.20 11.15
CA ASN A 135 2.50 -7.39 11.13
C ASN A 135 2.27 -6.00 11.77
N ARG A 136 1.19 -5.84 12.56
CA ARG A 136 0.84 -4.56 13.17
C ARG A 136 1.77 -4.24 14.34
N PRO A 137 2.46 -3.09 14.34
CA PRO A 137 3.25 -2.65 15.46
C PRO A 137 2.35 -2.09 16.56
N ALA A 138 2.83 -2.13 17.80
CA ALA A 138 2.09 -1.60 18.96
C ALA A 138 1.78 -0.10 18.81
N GLN A 139 2.70 0.65 18.22
CA GLN A 139 2.54 2.07 17.90
C GLN A 139 2.90 2.30 16.43
N PRO A 140 1.92 2.49 15.53
CA PRO A 140 2.22 2.80 14.15
C PRO A 140 2.83 4.22 14.05
N PRO A 141 3.84 4.44 13.18
CA PRO A 141 4.38 5.78 12.94
C PRO A 141 3.30 6.72 12.39
N PRO A 142 3.47 8.05 12.58
CA PRO A 142 2.60 9.04 11.94
C PRO A 142 2.61 8.91 10.42
N TYR A 143 1.45 9.07 9.80
CA TYR A 143 1.34 9.06 8.34
C TYR A 143 1.97 10.32 7.75
N SER A 144 2.81 10.13 6.73
CA SER A 144 3.35 11.21 5.89
C SER A 144 2.95 10.95 4.43
N PRO A 145 2.26 11.89 3.77
CA PRO A 145 1.89 11.70 2.37
C PRO A 145 3.11 11.69 1.44
N PRO A 146 3.01 11.11 0.24
CA PRO A 146 4.05 11.25 -0.79
C PRO A 146 4.32 12.74 -1.10
N THR A 147 5.58 13.16 -0.97
CA THR A 147 6.02 14.55 -1.26
C THR A 147 7.11 14.63 -2.33
N GLY A 148 7.73 13.50 -2.67
CA GLY A 148 8.77 13.41 -3.68
C GLY A 148 8.25 13.08 -5.08
N PRO A 149 9.16 12.84 -6.02
CA PRO A 149 8.79 12.49 -7.38
C PRO A 149 8.03 11.17 -7.42
N ILE A 150 7.07 11.09 -8.34
CA ILE A 150 6.35 9.87 -8.70
C ILE A 150 6.75 9.49 -10.12
N TYR A 151 6.87 8.20 -10.37
CA TYR A 151 7.26 7.64 -11.67
C TYR A 151 6.24 6.63 -12.13
N GLN A 152 6.24 6.29 -13.41
CA GLN A 152 5.41 5.18 -13.88
C GLN A 152 5.85 3.90 -13.17
N ALA A 153 4.88 3.17 -12.59
CA ALA A 153 5.19 1.94 -11.89
C ALA A 153 5.61 0.87 -12.91
N PRO A 154 6.76 0.19 -12.71
CA PRO A 154 7.14 -0.91 -13.58
C PRO A 154 6.29 -2.16 -13.32
N PRO A 155 6.16 -3.09 -14.28
CA PRO A 155 5.80 -4.46 -13.95
C PRO A 155 6.68 -5.00 -12.82
N PRO A 156 6.16 -5.82 -11.89
CA PRO A 156 4.82 -6.40 -11.87
C PRO A 156 3.88 -5.64 -10.91
N ALA A 157 4.09 -4.34 -10.66
CA ALA A 157 3.37 -3.60 -9.60
C ALA A 157 1.85 -3.50 -9.84
N TYR A 158 1.45 -3.41 -11.10
CA TYR A 158 0.05 -3.35 -11.55
C TYR A 158 -0.50 -4.69 -12.06
N GLU A 159 0.34 -5.72 -12.09
CA GLU A 159 -0.05 -7.07 -12.50
C GLU A 159 -0.51 -7.87 -11.29
N ALA A 160 -1.50 -8.74 -11.49
CA ALA A 160 -1.97 -9.65 -10.46
C ALA A 160 -0.82 -10.57 -9.99
N PRO A 161 -0.60 -10.74 -8.67
CA PRO A 161 0.28 -11.78 -8.19
C PRO A 161 -0.20 -13.19 -8.58
N HIS A 162 0.65 -13.96 -9.25
CA HIS A 162 0.36 -15.36 -9.60
C HIS A 162 1.20 -16.35 -8.80
N THR A 163 1.35 -16.11 -7.49
CA THR A 163 2.01 -17.06 -6.58
C THR A 163 0.95 -17.72 -5.70
N GLN A 164 1.20 -18.96 -5.25
CA GLN A 164 0.29 -19.73 -4.39
C GLN A 164 -0.13 -18.98 -3.13
N TYR A 165 0.71 -18.03 -2.69
CA TYR A 165 0.42 -17.16 -1.55
C TYR A 165 -0.82 -16.27 -1.76
N TYR A 166 -1.15 -15.92 -3.00
CA TYR A 166 -2.27 -15.05 -3.36
C TYR A 166 -3.48 -15.82 -3.93
N ASP A 167 -3.56 -17.15 -3.75
CA ASP A 167 -4.68 -17.97 -4.24
C ASP A 167 -6.05 -17.59 -3.63
N TRP A 168 -6.04 -16.84 -2.53
CA TRP A 168 -7.25 -16.29 -1.90
C TRP A 168 -7.82 -15.06 -2.63
N VAL A 169 -7.08 -14.50 -3.60
CA VAL A 169 -7.55 -13.35 -4.39
C VAL A 169 -8.43 -13.86 -5.54
N PRO A 170 -9.67 -13.37 -5.68
CA PRO A 170 -10.63 -13.86 -6.67
C PRO A 170 -10.37 -13.30 -8.08
N TYR A 171 -9.23 -13.62 -8.68
CA TYR A 171 -8.82 -13.10 -10.00
C TYR A 171 -9.80 -13.42 -11.13
N GLN A 172 -10.57 -14.51 -11.01
CA GLN A 172 -11.62 -14.85 -11.99
C GLN A 172 -12.77 -13.83 -11.99
N THR A 173 -13.09 -13.27 -10.83
CA THR A 173 -14.12 -12.22 -10.68
C THR A 173 -13.60 -10.84 -11.09
N PHE A 174 -12.29 -10.62 -10.96
CA PHE A 174 -11.61 -9.38 -11.32
C PHE A 174 -10.47 -9.62 -12.32
N PRO A 175 -10.79 -9.99 -13.58
CA PRO A 175 -9.78 -10.40 -14.55
C PRO A 175 -8.98 -9.23 -15.13
N THR A 176 -9.42 -7.99 -14.90
CA THR A 176 -8.81 -6.78 -15.46
C THR A 176 -7.75 -6.20 -14.54
N ALA A 177 -6.59 -5.90 -15.09
CA ALA A 177 -5.59 -5.03 -14.47
C ALA A 177 -5.86 -3.55 -14.82
N PRO A 178 -5.38 -2.60 -14.01
CA PRO A 178 -5.42 -1.19 -14.41
C PRO A 178 -4.44 -0.94 -15.56
N PRO A 179 -4.76 -0.03 -16.50
CA PRO A 179 -3.81 0.34 -17.55
C PRO A 179 -2.53 0.95 -16.96
N ALA A 180 -1.37 0.54 -17.49
CA ALA A 180 -0.06 0.86 -16.93
C ALA A 180 0.24 2.38 -16.90
N GLU A 181 -0.35 3.16 -17.81
CA GLU A 181 -0.25 4.61 -17.86
C GLU A 181 -0.94 5.32 -16.68
N TYR A 182 -1.82 4.62 -15.96
CA TYR A 182 -2.51 5.13 -14.78
C TYR A 182 -1.90 4.65 -13.47
N VAL A 183 -0.79 3.90 -13.47
CA VAL A 183 -0.18 3.41 -12.24
C VAL A 183 1.19 4.05 -12.05
N TYR A 184 1.33 4.74 -10.93
CA TYR A 184 2.53 5.46 -10.53
C TYR A 184 3.07 4.90 -9.22
N THR A 185 4.38 4.93 -9.06
CA THR A 185 5.05 4.50 -7.84
C THR A 185 5.72 5.70 -7.15
N TYR A 186 5.72 5.68 -5.83
CA TYR A 186 6.53 6.53 -4.97
C TYR A 186 7.58 5.67 -4.27
N ASP A 187 8.85 6.05 -4.35
CA ASP A 187 9.99 5.19 -3.95
C ASP A 187 10.04 4.84 -2.45
N ALA A 188 9.26 5.54 -1.62
CA ALA A 188 9.16 5.20 -0.21
C ALA A 188 8.41 3.86 -0.02
N PRO A 189 8.72 3.10 1.04
CA PRO A 189 7.95 1.91 1.40
C PRO A 189 6.54 2.32 1.85
N PRO A 190 5.59 1.37 1.89
CA PRO A 190 4.27 1.61 2.46
C PRO A 190 4.38 2.00 3.95
N PRO A 191 3.67 3.05 4.39
CA PRO A 191 3.59 3.44 5.80
C PRO A 191 2.52 2.63 6.54
N TYR A 192 2.28 1.39 6.10
CA TYR A 192 1.33 0.44 6.69
C TYR A 192 1.91 -0.97 6.54
N PRO A 193 1.61 -1.93 7.42
CA PRO A 193 1.94 -3.33 7.18
C PRO A 193 1.14 -3.90 6.00
N GLY A 194 1.78 -4.80 5.26
CA GLY A 194 1.18 -5.50 4.13
C GLY A 194 0.74 -6.92 4.46
N VAL A 195 0.08 -7.55 3.50
CA VAL A 195 -0.37 -8.94 3.60
C VAL A 195 0.78 -9.93 3.69
N ASP A 196 1.90 -9.69 3.00
CA ASP A 196 3.02 -10.62 2.88
C ASP A 196 3.76 -10.77 4.23
N PRO A 197 3.84 -12.00 4.80
CA PRO A 197 4.54 -12.26 6.05
C PRO A 197 6.06 -12.19 5.92
N ASN A 198 6.60 -12.29 4.70
CA ASN A 198 8.04 -12.23 4.42
C ASN A 198 8.48 -10.81 4.03
N ALA A 199 7.56 -9.86 3.96
CA ALA A 199 7.90 -8.46 3.75
C ALA A 199 8.77 -7.93 4.91
N ALA A 200 9.58 -6.91 4.62
CA ALA A 200 10.41 -6.25 5.62
C ALA A 200 9.59 -5.84 6.85
N VAL A 201 10.20 -5.93 8.03
CA VAL A 201 9.56 -5.60 9.30
C VAL A 201 9.01 -4.17 9.26
N TYR A 202 7.74 -4.01 9.64
CA TYR A 202 7.08 -2.73 9.74
C TYR A 202 7.03 -2.25 11.22
N PRO A 203 7.29 -0.97 11.52
CA PRO A 203 7.69 0.08 10.58
C PRO A 203 9.12 -0.16 10.06
N PRO A 204 9.43 0.25 8.81
CA PRO A 204 10.76 0.09 8.26
C PRO A 204 11.78 0.83 9.14
N PRO A 205 13.02 0.34 9.30
CA PRO A 205 14.00 0.87 10.26
C PRO A 205 14.29 2.37 10.13
N TYR A 206 14.08 2.94 8.93
CA TYR A 206 14.28 4.35 8.63
C TYR A 206 13.04 5.24 8.85
N ALA A 207 11.87 4.68 9.14
CA ALA A 207 10.67 5.47 9.45
C ALA A 207 10.68 6.06 10.88
N ALA A 208 11.63 5.67 11.73
CA ALA A 208 11.76 6.16 13.10
C ALA A 208 12.65 7.41 13.26
N GLY A 209 13.23 7.94 12.17
CA GLY A 209 14.10 9.11 12.21
C GLY A 209 13.74 10.12 11.14
N ASN A 210 13.59 11.39 11.54
CA ASN A 210 13.42 12.54 10.64
C ASN A 210 14.29 12.41 9.38
N ALA A 211 13.64 12.37 8.21
CA ALA A 211 14.30 12.38 6.92
C ALA A 211 14.88 13.78 6.62
N THR A 212 15.94 14.15 7.32
CA THR A 212 16.88 15.18 6.89
C THR A 212 18.16 14.48 6.43
N GLY A 213 18.16 14.00 5.18
CA GLY A 213 19.32 13.30 4.63
C GLY A 213 19.19 13.02 3.13
N ASN A 214 19.98 13.76 2.33
CA ASN A 214 20.13 13.58 0.88
C ASN A 214 21.05 12.39 0.53
N ASN A 215 20.83 11.21 1.09
CA ASN A 215 21.66 10.05 0.77
C ASN A 215 20.94 9.12 -0.21
N ALA A 216 21.16 9.36 -1.51
CA ALA A 216 20.62 8.55 -2.60
C ALA A 216 21.01 7.05 -2.48
N LYS A 217 22.20 6.77 -1.93
CA LYS A 217 22.72 5.40 -1.74
C LYS A 217 21.93 4.57 -0.73
N GLU A 218 21.37 5.21 0.29
CA GLU A 218 20.54 4.54 1.31
C GLU A 218 19.12 4.26 0.80
N ARG A 219 18.60 5.13 -0.08
CA ARG A 219 17.32 4.92 -0.78
C ARG A 219 17.40 3.78 -1.79
N GLU A 220 18.50 3.70 -2.53
CA GLU A 220 18.76 2.62 -3.49
C GLU A 220 18.92 1.26 -2.79
N ALA A 221 19.61 1.23 -1.64
CA ALA A 221 19.70 0.04 -0.80
C ALA A 221 18.33 -0.41 -0.26
N ALA A 222 17.48 0.53 0.19
CA ALA A 222 16.12 0.23 0.65
C ALA A 222 15.20 -0.26 -0.49
N ALA A 223 15.34 0.31 -1.69
CA ALA A 223 14.62 -0.14 -2.89
C ALA A 223 15.08 -1.53 -3.34
N SER A 224 16.38 -1.84 -3.24
CA SER A 224 16.95 -3.15 -3.56
C SER A 224 16.69 -4.22 -2.48
N ALA A 225 16.34 -3.83 -1.25
CA ALA A 225 15.86 -4.73 -0.20
C ALA A 225 14.39 -5.15 -0.42
N TYR A 226 13.68 -4.50 -1.35
CA TYR A 226 12.38 -4.94 -1.80
C TYR A 226 12.51 -6.04 -2.85
N TYR A 227 11.74 -7.10 -2.65
CA TYR A 227 11.72 -8.37 -3.37
C TYR A 227 12.02 -8.27 -4.88
N ASN A 228 13.13 -8.87 -5.31
CA ASN A 228 13.43 -9.13 -6.71
C ASN A 228 12.94 -10.54 -7.10
N PRO A 229 11.85 -10.68 -7.89
CA PRO A 229 11.29 -11.98 -8.28
C PRO A 229 12.23 -12.83 -9.17
N SER A 230 13.31 -12.25 -9.71
CA SER A 230 14.28 -12.96 -10.54
C SER A 230 15.48 -13.51 -9.76
N ASN A 231 15.63 -13.21 -8.46
CA ASN A 231 16.73 -13.75 -7.65
C ASN A 231 16.36 -13.89 -6.15
N PRO A 232 15.62 -14.94 -5.74
CA PRO A 232 15.05 -15.09 -4.39
C PRO A 232 16.07 -15.40 -3.27
N HIS A 233 17.38 -15.35 -3.52
CA HIS A 233 18.43 -15.70 -2.55
C HIS A 233 19.45 -14.59 -2.26
N ASN A 234 19.34 -13.41 -2.87
CA ASN A 234 20.28 -12.31 -2.61
C ASN A 234 19.60 -11.10 -1.98
N ALA A 235 19.69 -10.99 -0.65
CA ALA A 235 19.62 -9.71 0.03
C ALA A 235 21.00 -9.06 -0.09
N TYR A 236 21.13 -8.05 -0.96
CA TYR A 236 22.38 -7.32 -1.11
C TYR A 236 22.54 -6.37 0.08
N LEU A 237 23.36 -6.74 1.06
CA LEU A 237 23.83 -5.80 2.07
C LEU A 237 24.84 -4.86 1.39
N PRO A 238 24.63 -3.52 1.41
CA PRO A 238 25.64 -2.61 0.91
C PRO A 238 26.89 -2.74 1.79
N GLN A 239 27.98 -3.26 1.23
CA GLN A 239 29.29 -3.19 1.87
C GLN A 239 29.65 -1.71 2.02
N GLN A 240 29.71 -1.25 3.27
CA GLN A 240 30.33 0.03 3.61
C GLN A 240 31.78 -0.04 3.16
N GLN A 241 32.12 0.70 2.11
CA GLN A 241 33.49 0.88 1.67
C GLN A 241 34.18 1.82 2.66
N ASN A 242 34.63 1.27 3.78
CA ASN A 242 35.65 1.87 4.63
C ASN A 242 36.87 0.96 4.62
N GLY A 243 38.03 1.59 4.46
CA GLY A 243 39.29 0.95 4.10
C GLY A 243 39.78 -0.13 5.06
N PHE A 244 40.70 -0.93 4.51
CA PHE A 244 41.52 -1.94 5.18
C PHE A 244 40.76 -3.12 5.78
N SER A 245 40.54 -4.17 4.98
CA SER A 245 40.34 -5.52 5.50
C SER A 245 41.55 -6.37 5.18
N GLN A 246 42.42 -6.56 6.17
CA GLN A 246 43.20 -7.80 6.21
C GLN A 246 42.27 -8.92 6.67
N PRO A 247 42.39 -10.14 6.11
CA PRO A 247 41.63 -11.28 6.57
C PRO A 247 41.99 -11.59 8.04
N PRO A 248 41.03 -12.09 8.84
CA PRO A 248 41.32 -12.49 10.21
C PRO A 248 42.36 -13.62 10.23
N PRO A 249 43.29 -13.63 11.20
CA PRO A 249 44.35 -14.64 11.26
C PRO A 249 43.76 -16.04 11.49
N SER A 250 44.41 -17.03 10.87
CA SER A 250 44.06 -18.45 11.00
C SER A 250 44.37 -18.97 12.41
N TYR A 251 43.65 -20.02 12.81
CA TYR A 251 43.68 -20.64 14.15
C TYR A 251 45.06 -21.19 14.59
N ASP A 252 46.04 -21.22 13.67
CA ASP A 252 47.39 -21.73 13.93
C ASP A 252 48.32 -20.73 14.66
N ASP A 253 47.99 -19.43 14.67
CA ASP A 253 48.85 -18.39 15.28
C ASP A 253 48.67 -18.23 16.81
N ALA A 254 47.69 -18.90 17.42
CA ALA A 254 47.37 -18.75 18.84
C ALA A 254 48.20 -19.63 19.81
N THR A 255 49.13 -20.47 19.32
CA THR A 255 49.81 -21.48 20.17
C THR A 255 51.32 -21.32 20.36
N LYS A 256 51.95 -20.23 19.90
CA LYS A 256 53.35 -19.98 20.24
C LYS A 256 53.50 -19.38 21.64
N LYS A 257 53.71 -20.26 22.64
CA LYS A 257 54.25 -19.90 23.96
C LYS A 257 55.61 -19.21 23.78
N GLN A 258 55.77 -18.02 24.36
CA GLN A 258 57.08 -17.42 24.58
C GLN A 258 57.63 -17.93 25.92
N ASN A 259 58.86 -18.47 25.88
CA ASN A 259 59.73 -18.67 27.04
C ASN A 259 60.31 -17.33 27.49
#